data_AF-A0A7G5BXX4-F1
#
_entry.id   AF-A0A7G5BXX4-F1
#
_cell.length_a   1.000
_cell.length_b   1.000
_cell.length_c   1.000
_cell.angle_alpha   90.00
_cell.angle_beta   90.00
_cell.angle_gamma   90.00
#
_symmetry.space_group_name_H-M   'P 1'
#
loop_
_entity.id
_entity.type
_entity.pdbx_description
1 polymer ?
#
loop_
_entity_poly.entity_id
_entity_poly.type
_entity_poly.pdbx_seq_one_letter_code
_entity_poly.pdbx_strand_id
1 'polypeptide(L)'
;MYYSDALSMSKDSLWFGYGGGGWSQLQYRYQTSDYFVRYIHNHFLQVVTDVGLIGAAVYVGVVVLLLYRSVYELVSGKGDKRVFQWGRVCICFALVVHSLVDFTFSYPYLLGLFLVLGVKRSANESEATVSGQVIKRFKVPLGILSVLIAAIIGTLFLSSYYFKAASKAFQENRPADAVTLFDKSIKTALFADQAHDQKGKIYFKGYLQGNDQRYLAVAEEENRLALQTNPTNIWYRKFQSDILWEQGSRGQSLSMLEELVEENPYRARWREELRKRGS
;
A
#
# COMPACT_ATOMS: atom_id res chain seq x y z
N MET A 1 4.66 -2.66 20.49
CA MET A 1 3.38 -3.36 20.24
C MET A 1 3.24 -3.69 18.75
N TYR A 2 2.91 -2.73 17.87
CA TYR A 2 2.83 -2.98 16.42
C TYR A 2 4.13 -3.50 15.77
N TYR A 3 5.30 -3.24 16.36
CA TYR A 3 6.57 -3.87 15.95
C TYR A 3 6.56 -5.40 16.14
N SER A 4 6.02 -5.89 17.26
CA SER A 4 5.87 -7.32 17.53
C SER A 4 4.93 -7.95 16.52
N ASP A 5 3.80 -7.29 16.28
CA ASP A 5 2.77 -7.78 15.37
C ASP A 5 3.28 -7.82 13.92
N ALA A 6 4.07 -6.81 13.52
CA ALA A 6 4.77 -6.79 12.22
C ALA A 6 5.83 -7.90 12.10
N LEU A 7 6.58 -8.21 13.17
CA LEU A 7 7.51 -9.33 13.19
C LEU A 7 6.79 -10.67 13.09
N SER A 8 5.67 -10.84 13.79
CA SER A 8 4.82 -12.04 13.68
C SER A 8 4.28 -12.19 12.26
N MET A 9 3.80 -11.10 11.65
CA MET A 9 3.39 -11.08 10.25
C MET A 9 4.55 -11.46 9.32
N SER A 10 5.73 -10.86 9.47
CA SER A 10 6.89 -11.20 8.63
C SER A 10 7.29 -12.68 8.70
N LYS A 11 7.08 -13.36 9.84
CA LYS A 11 7.40 -14.79 9.99
C LYS A 11 6.52 -15.68 9.13
N ASP A 12 5.26 -15.31 8.95
CA ASP A 12 4.29 -16.09 8.18
C ASP A 12 4.55 -16.02 6.65
N SER A 13 5.18 -14.95 6.16
CA SER A 13 5.67 -14.85 4.78
C SER A 13 7.12 -14.34 4.71
N LEU A 14 8.04 -15.14 5.22
CA LEU A 14 9.43 -14.73 5.43
C LEU A 14 10.18 -14.36 4.15
N TRP A 15 10.02 -15.15 3.09
CA TRP A 15 10.86 -15.03 1.90
C TRP A 15 10.42 -13.92 0.94
N PHE A 16 9.11 -13.80 0.73
CA PHE A 16 8.52 -12.92 -0.29
C PHE A 16 7.61 -11.83 0.28
N GLY A 17 7.29 -11.86 1.58
CA GLY A 17 6.40 -10.90 2.20
C GLY A 17 4.97 -11.01 1.68
N TYR A 18 4.17 -9.96 1.89
CA TYR A 18 2.75 -9.91 1.51
C TYR A 18 2.45 -9.01 0.31
N GLY A 19 3.48 -8.48 -0.34
CA GLY A 19 3.37 -7.42 -1.33
C GLY A 19 3.31 -6.02 -0.71
N GLY A 20 3.52 -5.00 -1.56
CA GLY A 20 3.49 -3.60 -1.13
C GLY A 20 2.15 -3.22 -0.50
N GLY A 21 2.18 -2.70 0.72
CA GLY A 21 0.98 -2.34 1.46
C GLY A 21 0.32 -3.50 2.23
N GLY A 22 0.93 -4.68 2.26
CA GLY A 22 0.44 -5.85 2.97
C GLY A 22 0.16 -5.56 4.44
N TRP A 23 1.06 -4.81 5.11
CA TRP A 23 0.83 -4.38 6.50
C TRP A 23 -0.52 -3.70 6.70
N SER A 24 -0.86 -2.71 5.87
CA SER A 24 -2.08 -1.93 6.05
C SER A 24 -3.36 -2.78 5.94
N GLN A 25 -3.31 -3.86 5.16
CA GLN A 25 -4.43 -4.78 4.91
C GLN A 25 -4.55 -5.86 5.98
N LEU A 26 -3.41 -6.40 6.42
CA LEU A 26 -3.37 -7.58 7.28
C LEU A 26 -3.09 -7.28 8.75
N GLN A 27 -2.76 -6.02 9.12
CA GLN A 27 -2.43 -5.67 10.51
C GLN A 27 -3.46 -6.19 11.52
N TYR A 28 -4.74 -6.17 11.17
CA TYR A 28 -5.83 -6.57 12.06
C TYR A 28 -5.79 -8.03 12.46
N ARG A 29 -5.27 -8.91 11.59
CA ARG A 29 -5.08 -10.32 11.89
C ARG A 29 -3.97 -10.58 12.92
N TYR A 30 -3.00 -9.68 13.00
CA TYR A 30 -1.83 -9.81 13.87
C TYR A 30 -1.89 -8.91 15.10
N GLN A 31 -2.87 -8.01 15.16
CA GLN A 31 -2.99 -7.01 16.22
C GLN A 31 -3.10 -7.66 17.59
N THR A 32 -2.34 -7.14 18.55
CA THR A 32 -2.40 -7.53 19.97
C THR A 32 -3.12 -6.51 20.87
N SER A 33 -3.75 -5.49 20.28
CA SER A 33 -4.47 -4.36 20.90
C SER A 33 -5.12 -3.52 19.80
N ASP A 34 -6.04 -2.64 20.19
CA ASP A 34 -6.74 -1.75 19.26
C ASP A 34 -5.84 -0.56 18.86
N TYR A 35 -5.24 -0.67 17.68
CA TYR A 35 -4.54 0.44 17.04
C TYR A 35 -4.86 0.49 15.55
N PHE A 36 -4.48 1.58 14.91
CA PHE A 36 -4.37 1.63 13.45
C PHE A 36 -3.14 2.44 13.08
N VAL A 37 -2.17 1.79 12.45
CA VAL A 37 -1.00 2.47 11.88
C VAL A 37 -0.89 2.10 10.41
N ARG A 38 -0.93 3.10 9.54
CA ARG A 38 -0.89 2.88 8.09
C ARG A 38 0.45 2.31 7.62
N TYR A 39 1.53 2.77 8.24
CA TYR A 39 2.90 2.35 7.98
C TYR A 39 3.54 1.90 9.28
N ILE A 40 4.41 0.91 9.20
CA ILE A 40 5.28 0.55 10.30
C ILE A 40 6.30 1.69 10.45
N HIS A 41 6.41 2.26 11.64
CA HIS A 41 7.43 3.29 11.96
C HIS A 41 8.84 2.69 12.05
N ASN A 42 9.23 1.94 11.03
CA ASN A 42 10.53 1.33 10.80
C ASN A 42 10.54 0.89 9.33
N HIS A 43 11.26 1.61 8.47
CA HIS A 43 11.21 1.35 7.04
C HIS A 43 11.76 -0.04 6.67
N PHE A 44 12.77 -0.53 7.38
CA PHE A 44 13.34 -1.85 7.11
C PHE A 44 12.36 -2.97 7.44
N LEU A 45 11.67 -2.86 8.57
CA LEU A 45 10.61 -3.81 8.93
C LEU A 45 9.42 -3.70 7.96
N GLN A 46 9.07 -2.50 7.50
CA GLN A 46 8.09 -2.32 6.42
C GLN A 46 8.51 -3.06 5.15
N VAL A 47 9.77 -2.93 4.72
CA VAL A 47 10.31 -3.63 3.55
C VAL A 47 10.28 -5.14 3.75
N VAL A 48 10.67 -5.66 4.92
CA VAL A 48 10.61 -7.11 5.20
C VAL A 48 9.17 -7.62 5.17
N THR A 49 8.23 -6.91 5.78
CA THR A 49 6.80 -7.30 5.77
C THR A 49 6.21 -7.28 4.36
N ASP A 50 6.58 -6.29 3.54
CA ASP A 50 6.00 -6.11 2.21
C ASP A 50 6.66 -6.99 1.15
N VAL A 51 7.99 -7.17 1.15
CA VAL A 51 8.70 -7.89 0.07
C VAL A 51 9.59 -9.05 0.56
N GLY A 52 9.52 -9.38 1.85
CA GLY A 52 10.26 -10.49 2.46
C GLY A 52 11.76 -10.25 2.56
N LEU A 53 12.47 -11.26 3.06
CA LEU A 53 13.93 -11.20 3.23
C LEU A 53 14.68 -11.06 1.91
N ILE A 54 14.19 -11.65 0.82
CA ILE A 54 14.84 -11.55 -0.49
C ILE A 54 14.79 -10.10 -0.99
N GLY A 55 13.61 -9.49 -0.97
CA GLY A 55 13.44 -8.09 -1.36
C GLY A 55 14.20 -7.15 -0.42
N ALA A 56 14.17 -7.42 0.89
CA ALA A 56 14.92 -6.67 1.88
C ALA A 56 16.44 -6.74 1.66
N ALA A 57 16.99 -7.92 1.32
CA ALA A 57 18.41 -8.07 1.03
C ALA A 57 18.83 -7.25 -0.20
N VAL A 58 18.04 -7.26 -1.27
CA VAL A 58 18.27 -6.44 -2.46
C VAL A 58 18.22 -4.94 -2.09
N TYR A 59 17.20 -4.52 -1.36
CA TYR A 59 17.05 -3.14 -0.91
C TYR A 59 18.24 -2.66 -0.06
N VAL A 60 18.60 -3.43 0.97
CA VAL A 60 19.75 -3.13 1.84
C VAL A 60 21.04 -3.11 1.03
N GLY A 61 21.21 -4.04 0.08
CA GLY A 61 22.37 -4.04 -0.83
C GLY A 61 22.50 -2.74 -1.62
N VAL A 62 21.40 -2.20 -2.15
CA VAL A 62 21.39 -0.90 -2.85
C VAL A 62 21.75 0.24 -1.90
N VAL A 63 21.13 0.29 -0.71
CA VAL A 63 21.42 1.33 0.30
C VAL A 63 22.89 1.32 0.70
N VAL A 64 23.44 0.15 1.03
CA VAL A 64 24.84 -0.03 1.41
C VAL A 64 25.77 0.36 0.26
N LEU A 65 25.47 -0.04 -0.98
CA LEU A 65 26.27 0.30 -2.15
C LEU A 65 26.34 1.82 -2.37
N LEU A 66 25.21 2.52 -2.25
CA LEU A 66 25.15 3.99 -2.43
C LEU A 66 25.88 4.73 -1.31
N LEU A 67 25.72 4.29 -0.06
CA LEU A 67 26.47 4.84 1.07
C LEU A 67 27.97 4.59 0.92
N TYR A 68 28.37 3.35 0.61
CA TYR A 68 29.76 2.98 0.39
C TYR A 68 30.40 3.85 -0.69
N ARG A 69 29.73 4.02 -1.84
CA ARG A 69 30.23 4.88 -2.93
C ARG A 69 30.37 6.33 -2.51
N SER A 70 29.39 6.86 -1.77
CA SER A 70 29.42 8.24 -1.27
C SER A 70 30.61 8.47 -0.33
N VAL A 71 30.86 7.52 0.58
CA VAL A 71 32.01 7.57 1.50
C VAL A 71 33.33 7.37 0.76
N TYR A 72 33.41 6.42 -0.17
CA TYR A 72 34.60 6.17 -0.97
C TYR A 72 35.01 7.41 -1.78
N GLU A 73 34.06 8.12 -2.39
CA GLU A 73 34.32 9.38 -3.10
C GLU A 73 34.84 10.49 -2.19
N LEU A 74 34.31 10.57 -0.97
CA LEU A 74 34.76 11.54 0.03
C LEU A 74 36.22 11.27 0.47
N VAL A 75 36.58 10.00 0.66
CA VAL A 75 37.92 9.60 1.11
C VAL A 75 38.94 9.65 -0.03
N SER A 76 38.54 9.28 -1.25
CA SER A 76 39.42 9.20 -2.41
C SER A 76 39.51 10.52 -3.20
N GLY A 77 38.59 11.46 -2.96
CA GLY A 77 38.51 12.73 -3.67
C GLY A 77 39.65 13.68 -3.32
N LYS A 78 40.31 14.23 -4.34
CA LYS A 78 41.28 15.32 -4.21
C LYS A 78 40.70 16.60 -4.84
N GLY A 79 40.61 17.70 -4.08
CA GLY A 79 40.20 19.03 -4.59
C GLY A 79 39.13 19.77 -3.77
N ASP A 80 38.73 20.95 -4.26
CA ASP A 80 37.87 21.96 -3.59
C ASP A 80 36.41 21.55 -3.31
N LYS A 81 35.96 20.38 -3.80
CA LYS A 81 34.56 19.93 -3.63
C LYS A 81 34.32 19.13 -2.34
N ARG A 82 35.28 19.10 -1.43
CA ARG A 82 35.25 18.26 -0.21
C ARG A 82 34.11 18.60 0.74
N VAL A 83 33.78 19.89 0.90
CA VAL A 83 32.63 20.33 1.72
C VAL A 83 31.31 19.79 1.17
N PHE A 84 31.13 19.85 -0.14
CA PHE A 84 29.94 19.30 -0.80
C PHE A 84 29.84 17.78 -0.68
N GLN A 85 30.96 17.06 -0.82
CA GLN A 85 31.00 15.60 -0.63
C GLN A 85 30.65 15.20 0.81
N TRP A 86 31.14 15.95 1.80
CA TRP A 86 30.74 15.79 3.20
C TRP A 86 29.25 15.99 3.38
N GLY A 87 28.71 17.09 2.85
CA GLY A 87 27.27 17.37 2.88
C GLY A 87 26.43 16.22 2.30
N ARG A 88 26.83 15.68 1.14
CA ARG A 88 26.20 14.51 0.52
C ARG A 88 26.19 13.30 1.45
N VAL A 89 27.34 12.92 2.02
CA VAL A 89 27.44 11.77 2.93
C VAL A 89 26.58 11.98 4.17
N CYS A 90 26.63 13.16 4.78
CA CYS A 90 25.82 13.48 5.96
C CYS A 90 24.32 13.38 5.68
N ILE A 91 23.84 13.91 4.54
CA ILE A 91 22.43 13.82 4.17
C ILE A 91 22.02 12.36 3.92
N CYS A 92 22.80 11.61 3.13
CA CYS A 92 22.49 10.20 2.86
C CYS A 92 22.47 9.37 4.16
N PHE A 93 23.44 9.58 5.04
CA PHE A 93 23.50 8.92 6.34
C PHE A 93 22.32 9.30 7.23
N ALA A 94 21.99 10.59 7.32
CA ALA A 94 20.85 11.07 8.10
C ALA A 94 19.52 10.45 7.63
N LEU A 95 19.29 10.35 6.31
CA LEU A 95 18.11 9.72 5.74
C LEU A 95 18.03 8.22 6.09
N VAL A 96 19.15 7.50 6.02
CA VAL A 96 19.18 6.07 6.37
C VAL A 96 18.96 5.84 7.86
N VAL A 97 19.60 6.63 8.73
CA VAL A 97 19.39 6.55 10.18
C VAL A 97 17.96 6.90 10.55
N HIS A 98 17.40 7.95 9.96
CA HIS A 98 16.00 8.33 10.19
C HIS A 98 15.03 7.22 9.74
N SER A 99 15.36 6.48 8.67
CA SER A 99 14.57 5.34 8.19
C SER A 99 14.52 4.14 9.16
N LEU A 100 15.36 4.11 10.20
CA LEU A 100 15.30 3.08 11.25
C LEU A 100 14.09 3.26 12.18
N VAL A 101 13.61 4.49 12.31
CA VAL A 101 12.53 4.89 13.21
C VAL A 101 11.30 5.44 12.49
N ASP A 102 11.41 5.71 11.18
CA ASP A 102 10.28 6.18 10.38
C ASP A 102 10.26 5.56 8.98
N PHE A 103 9.13 5.67 8.29
CA PHE A 103 8.93 5.17 6.92
C PHE A 103 9.46 6.15 5.86
N THR A 104 10.63 6.77 6.11
CA THR A 104 11.20 7.90 5.36
C THR A 104 11.19 7.67 3.84
N PHE A 105 11.64 6.51 3.36
CA PHE A 105 11.72 6.23 1.93
C PHE A 105 10.40 5.81 1.28
N SER A 106 9.31 5.69 2.05
CA SER A 106 7.96 5.60 1.47
C SER A 106 7.51 6.93 0.87
N TYR A 107 8.20 8.04 1.16
CA TYR A 107 8.04 9.31 0.46
C TYR A 107 8.92 9.35 -0.80
N PRO A 108 8.32 9.36 -2.01
CA PRO A 108 9.09 9.24 -3.26
C PRO A 108 10.14 10.35 -3.46
N TYR A 109 9.89 11.55 -2.94
CA TYR A 109 10.84 12.66 -3.04
C TYR A 109 12.08 12.46 -2.16
N LEU A 110 11.96 11.86 -0.98
CA LEU A 110 13.11 11.54 -0.11
C LEU A 110 13.92 10.37 -0.66
N LEU A 111 13.23 9.35 -1.20
CA LEU A 111 13.88 8.28 -1.93
C LEU A 111 14.62 8.81 -3.17
N GLY A 112 13.96 9.66 -3.96
CA GLY A 112 14.56 10.30 -5.13
C GLY A 112 15.79 11.14 -4.77
N LEU A 113 15.71 11.93 -3.69
CA LEU A 113 16.85 12.69 -3.17
C LEU A 113 18.02 11.76 -2.80
N PHE A 114 17.75 10.69 -2.06
CA PHE A 114 18.77 9.70 -1.68
C PHE A 114 19.43 9.06 -2.89
N LEU A 115 18.65 8.67 -3.91
CA LEU A 115 19.17 8.10 -5.15
C LEU A 115 20.05 9.09 -5.91
N VAL A 116 19.60 10.34 -6.07
CA VAL A 116 20.35 11.39 -6.78
C VAL A 116 21.65 11.72 -6.06
N LEU A 117 21.64 11.80 -4.73
CA LEU A 117 22.84 12.10 -3.94
C LEU A 117 23.80 10.91 -3.84
N GLY A 118 23.28 9.69 -3.82
CA GLY A 118 24.04 8.45 -3.71
C GLY A 118 24.72 8.00 -5.00
N VAL A 119 24.23 8.43 -6.16
CA VAL A 119 24.85 8.11 -7.46
C VAL A 119 26.03 9.05 -7.74
N LYS A 120 27.12 8.49 -8.25
CA LYS A 120 28.29 9.25 -8.72
C LYS A 120 27.90 10.19 -9.84
N ARG A 121 28.14 11.48 -9.66
CA ARG A 121 28.05 12.44 -10.77
C ARG A 121 29.34 12.31 -11.59
N SER A 122 29.26 11.67 -12.75
CA SER A 122 30.40 11.67 -13.69
C SER A 122 30.60 13.10 -14.16
N ALA A 123 31.72 13.73 -13.77
CA ALA A 123 32.10 15.06 -14.24
C ALA A 123 32.77 15.03 -15.62
N ASN A 124 33.04 13.84 -16.15
CA ASN A 124 33.43 13.65 -17.53
C ASN A 124 32.30 12.90 -18.23
N GLU A 125 31.74 13.49 -19.28
CA GLU A 125 31.17 12.75 -20.41
C GLU A 125 32.32 11.99 -21.09
N SER A 126 32.89 11.02 -20.40
CA SER A 126 33.66 9.99 -21.07
C SER A 126 32.62 8.98 -21.48
N GLU A 127 32.33 8.95 -22.78
CA GLU A 127 31.52 7.93 -23.44
C GLU A 127 31.94 6.58 -22.89
N ALA A 128 31.19 6.07 -21.91
CA ALA A 128 31.31 4.69 -21.50
C ALA A 128 30.84 3.91 -22.72
N THR A 129 31.79 3.49 -23.56
CA THR A 129 31.59 2.51 -24.62
C THR A 129 31.36 1.17 -23.94
N VAL A 130 30.20 1.05 -23.29
CA VAL A 130 29.64 -0.23 -22.90
C VAL A 130 29.55 -1.02 -24.21
N SER A 131 30.20 -2.18 -24.26
CA SER A 131 30.32 -3.02 -25.46
C SER A 131 28.98 -3.09 -26.20
N GLY A 132 28.92 -2.50 -27.40
CA GLY A 132 27.69 -2.24 -28.12
C GLY A 132 26.88 -3.49 -28.48
N GLN A 133 27.47 -4.70 -28.38
CA GLN A 133 26.79 -5.96 -28.65
C GLN A 133 25.93 -6.45 -27.47
N VAL A 134 26.35 -6.24 -26.22
CA VAL A 134 25.56 -6.64 -25.04
C VAL A 134 24.37 -5.70 -24.86
N ILE A 135 24.58 -4.39 -25.02
CA ILE A 135 23.47 -3.41 -24.90
C ILE A 135 22.45 -3.58 -26.04
N LYS A 136 22.89 -3.82 -27.29
CA LYS A 136 21.96 -3.97 -28.43
C LYS A 136 20.98 -5.14 -28.26
N ARG A 137 21.39 -6.24 -27.61
CA ARG A 137 20.51 -7.40 -27.35
C ARG A 137 19.47 -7.15 -26.25
N PHE A 138 19.74 -6.24 -25.31
CA PHE A 138 18.83 -5.93 -24.21
C PHE A 138 18.04 -4.61 -24.37
N LYS A 139 18.37 -3.74 -25.34
CA LYS A 139 17.67 -2.45 -25.56
C LYS A 139 16.19 -2.60 -25.89
N VAL A 140 15.85 -3.52 -26.79
CA VAL A 140 14.45 -3.74 -27.22
C VAL A 140 13.60 -4.34 -26.09
N PRO A 141 14.00 -5.45 -25.42
CA PRO A 141 13.20 -5.99 -24.32
C PRO A 141 13.14 -5.05 -23.11
N LEU A 142 14.22 -4.31 -22.80
CA LEU A 142 14.23 -3.34 -21.72
C LEU A 142 13.38 -2.10 -22.03
N GLY A 143 13.37 -1.64 -23.29
CA GLY A 143 12.50 -0.56 -23.75
C GLY A 143 11.02 -0.93 -23.64
N ILE A 144 10.66 -2.14 -24.12
CA ILE A 144 9.30 -2.67 -24.00
C ILE A 144 8.90 -2.80 -22.52
N LEU A 145 9.76 -3.38 -21.67
CA LEU A 145 9.51 -3.51 -20.24
C LEU A 145 9.30 -2.14 -19.57
N SER A 146 10.10 -1.14 -19.94
CA SER A 146 9.97 0.22 -19.41
C SER A 146 8.63 0.86 -19.81
N VAL A 147 8.19 0.67 -21.05
CA VAL A 147 6.88 1.16 -21.52
C VAL A 147 5.74 0.44 -20.80
N LEU A 148 5.83 -0.88 -20.60
CA LEU A 148 4.83 -1.65 -19.85
C LEU A 148 4.74 -1.19 -18.39
N ILE A 149 5.89 -1.00 -17.72
CA ILE A 149 5.94 -0.47 -16.35
C ILE A 149 5.34 0.94 -16.30
N ALA A 150 5.70 1.82 -17.25
CA ALA A 150 5.14 3.17 -17.32
C ALA A 150 3.63 3.16 -17.56
N ALA A 151 3.12 2.25 -18.40
CA ALA A 151 1.70 2.09 -18.64
C ALA A 151 0.97 1.61 -17.37
N ILE A 152 1.51 0.62 -16.66
CA ILE A 152 0.97 0.12 -15.38
C ILE A 152 0.96 1.25 -14.33
N ILE A 153 2.07 1.99 -14.21
CA ILE A 153 2.15 3.13 -13.30
C ILE A 153 1.09 4.18 -13.68
N GLY A 154 0.96 4.47 -14.97
CA GLY A 154 -0.03 5.41 -15.49
C GLY A 154 -1.48 5.03 -15.14
N THR A 155 -1.86 3.75 -15.30
CA THR A 155 -3.20 3.27 -14.93
C THR A 155 -3.42 3.33 -13.43
N LEU A 156 -2.43 2.96 -12.61
CA LEU A 156 -2.50 3.05 -11.15
C LEU A 156 -2.67 4.50 -10.67
N PHE A 157 -1.93 5.45 -11.26
CA PHE A 157 -2.08 6.87 -10.95
C PHE A 157 -3.45 7.41 -11.35
N LEU A 158 -3.93 7.06 -12.55
CA LEU A 158 -5.23 7.51 -13.05
C LEU A 158 -6.38 6.96 -12.20
N SER A 159 -6.34 5.67 -11.86
CA SER A 159 -7.30 5.05 -10.95
C SER A 159 -7.26 5.71 -9.56
N SER A 160 -6.07 5.91 -8.99
CA SER A 160 -5.89 6.59 -7.70
C SER A 160 -6.43 8.03 -7.71
N TYR A 161 -6.29 8.74 -8.83
CA TYR A 161 -6.85 10.08 -9.01
C TYR A 161 -8.38 10.04 -8.94
N TYR A 162 -9.02 9.16 -9.71
CA TYR A 162 -10.48 9.01 -9.70
C TYR A 162 -11.01 8.57 -8.34
N PHE A 163 -10.36 7.61 -7.68
CA PHE A 163 -10.72 7.17 -6.33
C PHE A 163 -10.73 8.32 -5.32
N LYS A 164 -9.67 9.15 -5.33
CA LYS A 164 -9.57 10.31 -4.42
C LYS A 164 -10.61 11.37 -4.76
N ALA A 165 -10.85 11.63 -6.05
CA ALA A 165 -11.88 12.56 -6.49
C ALA A 165 -13.28 12.08 -6.07
N ALA A 166 -13.56 10.78 -6.21
CA ALA A 166 -14.82 10.16 -5.77
C ALA A 166 -15.02 10.28 -4.26
N SER A 167 -13.99 9.97 -3.48
CA SER A 167 -14.00 10.09 -2.02
C SER A 167 -14.27 11.52 -1.58
N LYS A 168 -13.65 12.50 -2.25
CA LYS A 168 -13.90 13.93 -2.00
C LYS A 168 -15.33 14.34 -2.36
N ALA A 169 -15.83 13.93 -3.52
CA ALA A 169 -17.21 14.21 -3.92
C ALA A 169 -18.23 13.63 -2.91
N PHE A 170 -17.96 12.44 -2.38
CA PHE A 170 -18.81 11.84 -1.34
C PHE A 170 -18.77 12.64 -0.02
N GLN A 171 -17.59 13.09 0.42
CA GLN A 171 -17.44 13.94 1.60
C GLN A 171 -18.17 15.29 1.45
N GLU A 172 -18.21 15.83 0.24
CA GLU A 172 -18.96 17.05 -0.11
C GLU A 172 -20.47 16.79 -0.34
N ASN A 173 -20.97 15.61 0.08
CA ASN A 173 -22.37 15.20 -0.04
C ASN A 173 -22.90 15.17 -1.49
N ARG A 174 -22.04 14.80 -2.45
CA ARG A 174 -22.37 14.60 -3.87
C ARG A 174 -22.28 13.13 -4.27
N PRO A 175 -23.22 12.27 -3.82
CA PRO A 175 -23.12 10.81 -3.99
C PRO A 175 -23.18 10.36 -5.46
N ALA A 176 -23.98 11.02 -6.31
CA ALA A 176 -24.07 10.67 -7.73
C ALA A 176 -22.74 10.92 -8.48
N ASP A 177 -22.07 12.04 -8.17
CA ASP A 177 -20.74 12.36 -8.70
C ASP A 177 -19.71 11.34 -8.21
N ALA A 178 -19.78 10.99 -6.91
CA ALA A 178 -18.89 10.00 -6.31
C ALA A 178 -19.00 8.63 -6.99
N VAL A 179 -20.23 8.13 -7.23
CA VAL A 179 -20.46 6.87 -7.94
C VAL A 179 -19.86 6.90 -9.34
N THR A 180 -20.10 7.98 -10.10
CA THR A 180 -19.55 8.12 -11.46
C THR A 180 -18.02 8.12 -11.47
N LEU A 181 -17.40 8.76 -10.47
CA LEU A 181 -15.94 8.78 -10.32
C LEU A 181 -15.39 7.42 -9.86
N PHE A 182 -16.09 6.70 -8.98
CA PHE A 182 -15.73 5.32 -8.63
C PHE A 182 -15.80 4.40 -9.85
N ASP A 183 -16.81 4.52 -10.72
CA ASP A 183 -16.87 3.73 -11.96
C ASP A 183 -15.67 4.00 -12.88
N LYS A 184 -15.20 5.24 -12.96
CA LYS A 184 -13.96 5.58 -13.69
C LYS A 184 -12.72 4.96 -13.03
N SER A 185 -12.68 4.95 -11.70
CA SER A 185 -11.61 4.30 -10.93
C SER A 185 -11.58 2.80 -11.19
N ILE A 186 -12.74 2.13 -11.14
CA ILE A 186 -12.89 0.68 -11.36
C ILE A 186 -12.42 0.30 -12.77
N LYS A 187 -12.83 1.05 -13.80
CA LYS A 187 -12.45 0.78 -15.20
C LYS A 187 -10.94 0.89 -15.47
N THR A 188 -10.21 1.61 -14.63
CA THR A 188 -8.77 1.89 -14.82
C THR A 188 -7.88 1.18 -13.80
N ALA A 189 -8.46 0.56 -12.77
CA ALA A 189 -7.72 -0.11 -11.72
C ALA A 189 -7.21 -1.48 -12.16
N LEU A 190 -6.05 -1.88 -11.65
CA LEU A 190 -5.64 -3.30 -11.67
C LEU A 190 -6.38 -4.10 -10.59
N PHE A 191 -6.60 -3.48 -9.43
CA PHE A 191 -7.36 -4.03 -8.31
C PHE A 191 -8.35 -2.97 -7.83
N ALA A 192 -9.65 -3.23 -7.99
CA ALA A 192 -10.72 -2.25 -7.77
C ALA A 192 -11.50 -2.50 -6.48
N ASP A 193 -11.03 -3.37 -5.60
CA ASP A 193 -11.73 -3.83 -4.40
C ASP A 193 -12.17 -2.67 -3.50
N GLN A 194 -11.28 -1.71 -3.27
CA GLN A 194 -11.59 -0.53 -2.47
C GLN A 194 -12.66 0.36 -3.13
N ALA A 195 -12.63 0.50 -4.45
CA ALA A 195 -13.60 1.31 -5.18
C ALA A 195 -14.99 0.67 -5.16
N HIS A 196 -15.05 -0.66 -5.32
CA HIS A 196 -16.27 -1.45 -5.14
C HIS A 196 -16.82 -1.33 -3.71
N ASP A 197 -15.99 -1.51 -2.68
CA ASP A 197 -16.42 -1.35 -1.27
C ASP A 197 -17.00 0.03 -0.98
N GLN A 198 -16.31 1.10 -1.40
CA GLN A 198 -16.79 2.47 -1.16
C GLN A 198 -18.08 2.76 -1.95
N LYS A 199 -18.17 2.31 -3.21
CA LYS A 199 -19.39 2.43 -4.00
C LYS A 199 -20.55 1.68 -3.35
N GLY A 200 -20.34 0.43 -2.93
CA GLY A 200 -21.34 -0.37 -2.23
C GLY A 200 -21.83 0.31 -0.95
N LYS A 201 -20.93 0.91 -0.16
CA LYS A 201 -21.30 1.67 1.05
C LYS A 201 -22.14 2.91 0.75
N ILE A 202 -21.93 3.58 -0.39
CA ILE A 202 -22.79 4.69 -0.83
C ILE A 202 -24.22 4.18 -1.08
N TYR A 203 -24.35 3.08 -1.83
CA TYR A 203 -25.66 2.48 -2.10
C TYR A 203 -26.34 1.98 -0.82
N PHE A 204 -25.60 1.31 0.06
CA PHE A 204 -26.11 0.85 1.35
C PHE A 204 -26.62 2.00 2.22
N LYS A 205 -25.90 3.13 2.25
CA LYS A 205 -26.38 4.34 2.93
C LYS A 205 -27.67 4.87 2.31
N GLY A 206 -27.80 4.85 0.99
CA GLY A 206 -29.04 5.20 0.29
C GLY A 206 -30.21 4.27 0.65
N TYR A 207 -29.94 2.97 0.77
CA TYR A 207 -30.92 2.00 1.26
C TYR A 207 -31.38 2.32 2.69
N LEU A 208 -30.47 2.57 3.63
CA LEU A 208 -30.83 2.90 5.01
C LEU A 208 -31.68 4.18 5.13
N GLN A 209 -31.58 5.10 4.16
CA GLN A 209 -32.34 6.35 4.14
C GLN A 209 -33.71 6.22 3.44
N GLY A 210 -33.80 5.45 2.37
CA GLY A 210 -34.99 5.37 1.51
C GLY A 210 -35.73 4.04 1.53
N ASN A 211 -35.15 3.00 2.13
CA ASN A 211 -35.63 1.60 2.15
C ASN A 211 -35.91 1.01 0.75
N ASP A 212 -35.24 1.52 -0.29
CA ASP A 212 -35.37 1.03 -1.66
C ASP A 212 -34.44 -0.17 -1.89
N GLN A 213 -35.04 -1.35 -2.06
CA GLN A 213 -34.36 -2.63 -2.21
C GLN A 213 -33.38 -2.68 -3.40
N ARG A 214 -33.55 -1.83 -4.42
CA ARG A 214 -32.60 -1.72 -5.53
C ARG A 214 -31.23 -1.24 -5.07
N TYR A 215 -31.19 -0.36 -4.07
CA TYR A 215 -29.92 0.11 -3.49
C TYR A 215 -29.23 -1.00 -2.70
N LEU A 216 -30.00 -1.81 -1.97
CA LEU A 216 -29.45 -2.95 -1.22
C LEU A 216 -28.86 -3.99 -2.17
N ALA A 217 -29.55 -4.31 -3.28
CA ALA A 217 -29.04 -5.22 -4.30
C ALA A 217 -27.73 -4.73 -4.95
N VAL A 218 -27.59 -3.43 -5.21
CA VAL A 218 -26.33 -2.88 -5.72
C VAL A 218 -25.24 -2.92 -4.64
N ALA A 219 -25.56 -2.63 -3.39
CA ALA A 219 -24.60 -2.71 -2.30
C ALA A 219 -24.04 -4.14 -2.11
N GLU A 220 -24.91 -5.15 -2.19
CA GLU A 220 -24.54 -6.56 -2.18
C GLU A 220 -23.61 -6.93 -3.33
N GLU A 221 -23.97 -6.54 -4.56
CA GLU A 221 -23.17 -6.85 -5.74
C GLU A 221 -21.79 -6.20 -5.68
N GLU A 222 -21.70 -4.93 -5.27
CA GLU A 222 -20.43 -4.23 -5.11
C GLU A 222 -19.59 -4.84 -3.97
N ASN A 223 -20.21 -5.26 -2.86
CA ASN A 223 -19.51 -5.99 -1.79
C ASN A 223 -18.97 -7.34 -2.28
N ARG A 224 -19.76 -8.07 -3.07
CA ARG A 224 -19.34 -9.34 -3.70
C ARG A 224 -18.13 -9.15 -4.61
N LEU A 225 -18.12 -8.11 -5.44
CA LEU A 225 -16.99 -7.77 -6.32
C LEU A 225 -15.73 -7.41 -5.52
N ALA A 226 -15.88 -6.68 -4.40
CA ALA A 226 -14.76 -6.40 -3.50
C ALA A 226 -14.19 -7.68 -2.87
N LEU A 227 -15.05 -8.59 -2.39
CA LEU A 227 -14.66 -9.87 -1.81
C LEU A 227 -14.07 -10.85 -2.84
N GLN A 228 -14.46 -10.78 -4.11
CA GLN A 228 -13.82 -11.58 -5.16
C GLN A 228 -12.34 -11.23 -5.34
N THR A 229 -12.00 -9.94 -5.16
CA THR A 229 -10.62 -9.47 -5.29
C THR A 229 -9.83 -9.68 -3.99
N ASN A 230 -10.47 -9.46 -2.84
CA ASN A 230 -9.82 -9.58 -1.52
C ASN A 230 -10.76 -10.27 -0.51
N PRO A 231 -10.87 -11.61 -0.54
CA PRO A 231 -11.87 -12.36 0.23
C PRO A 231 -11.62 -12.36 1.74
N THR A 232 -10.38 -12.11 2.16
CA THR A 232 -9.98 -12.11 3.57
C THR A 232 -10.04 -10.72 4.20
N ASN A 233 -10.43 -9.69 3.44
CA ASN A 233 -10.52 -8.34 3.98
C ASN A 233 -11.63 -8.24 5.02
N ILE A 234 -11.24 -7.99 6.27
CA ILE A 234 -12.15 -7.97 7.41
C ILE A 234 -13.25 -6.91 7.26
N TRP A 235 -12.99 -5.81 6.55
CA TRP A 235 -13.97 -4.73 6.38
C TRP A 235 -15.03 -5.09 5.35
N TYR A 236 -14.64 -5.82 4.31
CA TYR A 236 -15.58 -6.28 3.29
C TYR A 236 -16.45 -7.40 3.84
N ARG A 237 -15.87 -8.31 4.64
CA ARG A 237 -16.62 -9.33 5.39
C ARG A 237 -17.57 -8.70 6.40
N LYS A 238 -17.11 -7.69 7.16
CA LYS A 238 -18.00 -6.96 8.09
C LYS A 238 -19.15 -6.29 7.36
N PHE A 239 -18.87 -5.67 6.20
CA PHE A 239 -19.90 -5.04 5.39
C PHE A 239 -20.89 -6.07 4.81
N GLN A 240 -20.41 -7.27 4.45
CA GLN A 240 -21.28 -8.38 4.05
C GLN A 240 -22.23 -8.81 5.19
N SER A 241 -21.72 -8.92 6.43
CA SER A 241 -22.54 -9.19 7.61
C SER A 241 -23.63 -8.12 7.80
N ASP A 242 -23.33 -6.84 7.52
CA ASP A 242 -24.31 -5.76 7.58
C ASP A 242 -25.38 -5.87 6.48
N ILE A 243 -25.00 -6.23 5.26
CA ILE A 243 -25.95 -6.48 4.16
C ILE A 243 -26.87 -7.66 4.51
N LEU A 244 -26.31 -8.78 4.99
CA LEU A 244 -27.08 -9.97 5.39
C LEU A 244 -28.11 -9.67 6.48
N TRP A 245 -27.79 -8.76 7.39
CA TRP A 245 -28.71 -8.33 8.44
C TRP A 245 -29.95 -7.66 7.86
N GLU A 246 -29.75 -6.73 6.94
CA GLU A 246 -30.82 -5.97 6.29
C GLU A 246 -31.64 -6.82 5.31
N GLN A 247 -31.04 -7.85 4.71
CA GLN A 247 -31.75 -8.84 3.89
C GLN A 247 -32.67 -9.77 4.70
N GLY A 248 -32.60 -9.72 6.04
CA GLY A 248 -33.36 -10.62 6.92
C GLY A 248 -32.65 -11.94 7.23
N SER A 249 -31.48 -12.20 6.65
CA SER A 249 -30.62 -13.36 6.91
C SER A 249 -29.84 -13.22 8.23
N ARG A 250 -30.55 -12.89 9.33
CA ARG A 250 -29.95 -12.51 10.62
C ARG A 250 -29.06 -13.60 11.22
N GLY A 251 -29.42 -14.87 11.09
CA GLY A 251 -28.60 -15.98 11.58
C GLY A 251 -27.23 -16.05 10.90
N GLN A 252 -27.17 -15.86 9.58
CA GLN A 252 -25.91 -15.83 8.83
C GLN A 252 -25.10 -14.58 9.16
N SER A 253 -25.77 -13.43 9.28
CA SER A 253 -25.15 -12.17 9.70
C SER A 253 -24.46 -12.28 11.07
N LEU A 254 -25.16 -12.88 12.06
CA LEU A 254 -24.66 -13.10 13.40
C LEU A 254 -23.48 -14.07 13.42
N SER A 255 -23.60 -15.23 12.78
CA SER A 255 -22.51 -16.21 12.70
C SER A 255 -21.24 -15.61 12.06
N MET A 256 -21.39 -14.80 11.01
CA MET A 256 -20.27 -14.10 10.40
C MET A 256 -19.68 -13.03 11.32
N LEU A 257 -20.52 -12.32 12.07
CA LEU A 257 -20.05 -11.30 13.03
C LEU A 257 -19.33 -11.93 14.23
N GLU A 258 -19.78 -13.09 14.70
CA GLU A 258 -19.12 -13.90 15.72
C GLU A 258 -17.70 -14.29 15.27
N GLU A 259 -17.58 -14.87 14.08
CA GLU A 259 -16.28 -15.24 13.50
C GLU A 259 -15.33 -14.03 13.39
N LEU A 260 -15.85 -12.89 12.90
CA LEU A 260 -15.06 -11.66 12.81
C LEU A 260 -14.59 -11.14 14.18
N VAL A 261 -15.41 -11.30 15.22
CA VAL A 261 -15.07 -10.92 16.60
C VAL A 261 -14.01 -11.86 17.18
N GLU A 262 -14.11 -13.17 16.92
CA GLU A 262 -13.13 -14.17 17.34
C GLU A 262 -11.77 -13.94 16.67
N GLU A 263 -11.77 -13.69 15.36
CA GLU A 263 -10.54 -13.38 14.60
C GLU A 263 -9.93 -12.02 14.96
N ASN A 264 -10.75 -11.06 15.42
CA ASN A 264 -10.33 -9.67 15.67
C ASN A 264 -10.73 -9.22 17.09
N PRO A 265 -10.22 -9.86 18.16
CA PRO A 265 -10.73 -9.69 19.53
C PRO A 265 -10.57 -8.26 20.07
N TYR A 266 -9.66 -7.47 19.52
CA TYR A 266 -9.41 -6.10 19.93
C TYR A 266 -10.41 -5.09 19.35
N ARG A 267 -11.30 -5.51 18.45
CA ARG A 267 -12.36 -4.63 17.90
C ARG A 267 -13.55 -4.51 18.85
N ALA A 268 -13.43 -3.59 19.81
CA ALA A 268 -14.48 -3.32 20.81
C ALA A 268 -15.86 -3.02 20.17
N ARG A 269 -15.89 -2.26 19.07
CA ARG A 269 -17.15 -1.92 18.38
C ARG A 269 -17.90 -3.14 17.87
N TRP A 270 -17.21 -4.12 17.30
CA TRP A 270 -17.84 -5.33 16.76
C TRP A 270 -18.35 -6.25 17.87
N ARG A 271 -17.62 -6.35 18.99
CA ARG A 271 -18.09 -7.06 20.19
C ARG A 271 -19.37 -6.46 20.75
N GLU A 272 -19.43 -5.13 20.83
CA GLU A 272 -20.63 -4.45 21.32
C GLU A 272 -21.81 -4.59 20.36
N GLU A 273 -21.56 -4.52 19.06
CA GLU A 273 -22.56 -4.76 18.02
C GLU A 273 -23.11 -6.18 18.08
N LEU A 274 -22.25 -7.19 18.22
CA LEU A 274 -22.64 -8.58 18.39
C LEU A 274 -23.55 -8.76 19.62
N ARG A 275 -23.18 -8.17 20.76
CA ARG A 275 -23.99 -8.21 21.98
C ARG A 275 -25.38 -7.58 21.78
N LYS A 276 -25.48 -6.50 21.00
CA LYS A 276 -26.75 -5.80 20.72
C LYS A 276 -27.63 -6.56 19.71
N ARG A 277 -27.02 -7.22 18.73
CA ARG A 277 -27.73 -7.98 17.70
C ARG A 277 -28.14 -9.37 18.16
N GLY A 278 -27.41 -9.95 19.11
CA GLY A 278 -27.67 -11.28 19.67
C GLY A 278 -28.58 -11.29 20.91
N SER A 279 -28.87 -10.13 21.50
CA SER A 279 -29.86 -9.97 22.59
C SER A 279 -31.27 -9.79 22.05
#